data_AF-A0A7Y6Y2E2-F1
#
_entry.id   AF-A0A7Y6Y2E2-F1
#
_cell.length_a   1.000
_cell.length_b   1.000
_cell.length_c   1.000
_cell.angle_alpha   90.00
_cell.angle_beta   90.00
_cell.angle_gamma   90.00
#
_symmetry.space_group_name_H-M   'P 1'
#
loop_
_entity.id
_entity.type
_entity.pdbx_description
1 polymer ?
#
loop_
_entity_poly.entity_id
_entity_poly.type
_entity_poly.pdbx_seq_one_letter_code
_entity_poly.pdbx_strand_id
1 'polypeptide(L)'
;MDPLFTAQLLTIFPDMFPGCLGQSLAGKGLNEGLWALKTLDIRDFSSDKHRSVDDTPAGGGPGMVMRADILGKAIDAARADAKPEWPLVYMSPRGKRFDQFEATRWQKAGGVTILCGRFEGVDDRVLEAPGV
;
A
#
# COMPACT_ATOMS: atom_id res chain seq x y z
N MET A 1 20.86 12.85 -1.79
CA MET A 1 19.80 13.88 -1.83
C MET A 1 18.51 13.15 -1.53
N ASP A 2 17.68 13.66 -0.64
CA ASP A 2 16.39 13.01 -0.36
C ASP A 2 15.47 13.12 -1.59
N PRO A 3 14.71 12.07 -1.94
CA PRO A 3 13.83 12.09 -3.09
C PRO A 3 12.70 13.11 -2.90
N LEU A 4 12.27 13.72 -4.00
CA LEU A 4 11.15 14.68 -4.00
C LEU A 4 9.81 14.01 -3.71
N PHE A 5 9.72 12.70 -3.96
CA PHE A 5 8.53 11.89 -3.74
C PHE A 5 8.90 10.46 -3.36
N THR A 6 8.20 9.87 -2.40
CA THR A 6 8.36 8.43 -2.09
C THR A 6 7.02 7.72 -2.11
N ALA A 7 6.93 6.63 -2.87
CA ALA A 7 5.81 5.69 -2.79
C ALA A 7 6.18 4.54 -1.86
N GLN A 8 5.39 4.28 -0.84
CA GLN A 8 5.53 3.13 0.06
C GLN A 8 4.35 2.17 -0.18
N LEU A 9 4.62 0.93 -0.56
CA LEU A 9 3.60 -0.04 -0.96
C LEU A 9 3.49 -1.16 0.06
N LEU A 10 2.30 -1.36 0.62
CA LEU A 10 1.97 -2.56 1.40
C LEU A 10 1.37 -3.58 0.44
N THR A 11 2.06 -4.69 0.23
CA THR A 11 1.66 -5.71 -0.75
C THR A 11 2.10 -7.10 -0.29
N ILE A 12 1.44 -8.15 -0.77
CA ILE A 12 1.92 -9.53 -0.62
C ILE A 12 2.83 -9.96 -1.78
N PHE A 13 3.13 -9.05 -2.72
CA PHE A 13 4.02 -9.28 -3.87
C PHE A 13 5.06 -8.15 -4.01
N PRO A 14 5.98 -8.00 -3.04
CA PRO A 14 7.00 -6.95 -3.09
C PRO A 14 7.90 -7.06 -4.33
N ASP A 15 8.23 -8.29 -4.77
CA ASP A 15 9.12 -8.56 -5.90
C ASP A 15 8.54 -8.13 -7.27
N MET A 16 7.25 -7.80 -7.34
CA MET A 16 6.64 -7.22 -8.55
C MET A 16 7.12 -5.79 -8.81
N PHE A 17 7.75 -5.15 -7.82
CA PHE A 17 8.17 -3.75 -7.87
C PHE A 17 9.70 -3.61 -8.00
N PRO A 18 10.20 -2.60 -8.74
CA PRO A 18 9.44 -1.53 -9.36
C PRO A 18 8.71 -1.95 -10.65
N GLY A 19 9.00 -3.13 -11.21
CA GLY A 19 8.35 -3.62 -12.42
C GLY A 19 8.44 -2.61 -13.57
N CYS A 20 7.28 -2.24 -14.13
CA CYS A 20 7.21 -1.22 -15.19
C CYS A 20 7.61 0.19 -14.73
N LEU A 21 7.56 0.51 -13.43
CA LEU A 21 7.99 1.80 -12.89
C LEU A 21 9.50 1.99 -12.98
N GLY A 22 10.26 0.89 -13.14
CA GLY A 22 11.70 0.93 -13.37
C GLY A 22 12.08 1.25 -14.82
N GLN A 23 11.12 1.51 -15.71
CA GLN A 23 11.34 1.69 -17.14
C GLN A 23 11.09 3.15 -17.57
N SER A 24 11.68 3.55 -18.72
CA SER A 24 11.46 4.86 -19.35
C SER A 24 11.70 6.05 -18.39
N LEU A 25 10.91 7.13 -18.49
CA LEU A 25 11.03 8.34 -17.68
C LEU A 25 10.87 8.08 -16.18
N ALA A 26 9.96 7.17 -15.79
CA ALA A 26 9.78 6.78 -14.39
C ALA A 26 11.06 6.11 -13.84
N GLY A 27 11.61 5.16 -14.59
CA GLY A 27 12.86 4.48 -14.23
C GLY A 27 14.06 5.42 -14.19
N LYS A 28 14.16 6.36 -15.14
CA LYS A 28 15.18 7.41 -15.12
C LYS A 28 15.08 8.24 -13.84
N GLY A 29 13.88 8.70 -13.48
CA GLY A 29 13.66 9.46 -12.25
C GLY A 29 13.97 8.66 -10.98
N LEU A 30 13.74 7.34 -10.99
CA LEU A 30 14.11 6.45 -9.88
C LEU A 30 15.64 6.34 -9.75
N ASN A 31 16.35 6.14 -10.88
CA ASN A 31 17.82 6.01 -10.92
C ASN A 31 18.54 7.31 -10.55
N GLU A 32 17.95 8.46 -10.89
CA GLU A 32 18.46 9.79 -10.52
C GLU A 32 18.07 10.19 -9.08
N GLY A 33 17.27 9.37 -8.39
CA GLY A 33 16.82 9.65 -7.02
C GLY A 33 15.79 10.77 -6.92
N LEU A 34 15.11 11.14 -8.02
CA LEU A 34 14.03 12.14 -8.02
C LEU A 34 12.80 11.63 -7.27
N TRP A 35 12.55 10.32 -7.32
CA TRP A 35 11.55 9.65 -6.51
C TRP A 35 12.08 8.30 -6.02
N ALA A 36 11.46 7.77 -4.96
CA ALA A 36 11.82 6.47 -4.38
C ALA A 36 10.61 5.55 -4.24
N LEU A 37 10.88 4.25 -4.25
CA LEU A 37 9.90 3.20 -4.03
C LEU A 37 10.34 2.34 -2.86
N LYS A 38 9.45 2.17 -1.88
CA LYS A 38 9.60 1.23 -0.77
C LYS A 38 8.49 0.20 -0.85
N THR A 39 8.81 -1.05 -0.58
CA THR A 39 7.82 -2.11 -0.44
C THR A 39 7.88 -2.68 0.96
N LEU A 40 6.71 -3.05 1.48
CA LEU A 40 6.54 -3.71 2.76
C LEU A 40 5.70 -4.96 2.50
N ASP A 41 6.28 -6.13 2.76
CA ASP A 41 5.60 -7.41 2.56
C ASP A 41 4.61 -7.63 3.71
N ILE A 42 3.31 -7.61 3.41
CA ILE A 42 2.26 -7.81 4.41
C ILE A 42 2.41 -9.18 5.10
N ARG A 43 2.98 -10.16 4.41
CA ARG A 43 3.21 -11.52 4.95
C ARG A 43 4.25 -11.55 6.08
N ASP A 44 5.03 -10.49 6.29
CA ASP A 44 5.96 -10.39 7.43
C ASP A 44 5.24 -10.15 8.77
N PHE A 45 3.96 -9.76 8.71
CA PHE A 45 3.14 -9.47 9.90
C PHE A 45 2.23 -10.64 10.29
N SER A 46 2.27 -11.73 9.53
CA SER A 46 1.61 -12.98 9.88
C SER A 46 2.37 -13.70 11.00
N SER A 47 1.63 -14.32 11.91
CA SER A 47 2.17 -15.08 13.03
C SER A 47 2.18 -16.60 12.79
N ASP A 48 1.60 -17.06 11.69
CA ASP A 48 1.51 -18.49 11.38
C ASP A 48 2.66 -18.96 10.48
N LYS A 49 2.92 -20.27 10.53
CA LYS A 49 4.01 -20.91 9.77
C LYS A 49 3.89 -20.72 8.25
N HIS A 50 2.67 -20.57 7.75
CA HIS A 50 2.38 -20.46 6.33
C HIS A 50 2.38 -18.99 5.84
N ARG A 51 2.57 -18.04 6.76
CA ARG A 51 2.47 -16.59 6.53
C ARG A 51 1.13 -16.22 5.88
N SER A 52 0.03 -16.84 6.34
CA SER A 52 -1.30 -16.55 5.82
C SER A 52 -1.71 -15.12 6.15
N VAL A 53 -2.39 -14.46 5.21
CA VAL A 53 -2.79 -13.04 5.30
C VAL A 53 -4.28 -12.81 5.05
N ASP A 54 -5.02 -13.89 4.81
CA ASP A 54 -6.40 -13.95 4.41
C ASP A 54 -7.20 -14.89 5.31
N ASP A 55 -8.52 -14.72 5.32
CA ASP A 55 -9.48 -15.58 6.02
C ASP A 55 -10.82 -15.61 5.29
N THR A 56 -11.68 -16.56 5.67
CA THR A 56 -13.03 -16.72 5.11
C THR A 56 -13.89 -15.50 5.47
N PRO A 57 -14.68 -14.95 4.53
CA PRO A 57 -15.58 -13.84 4.83
C PRO A 57 -16.61 -14.20 5.91
N ALA A 58 -16.86 -13.26 6.84
CA ALA A 58 -17.96 -13.39 7.78
C ALA A 58 -19.30 -13.44 7.00
N GLY A 59 -20.15 -14.42 7.32
CA GLY A 59 -21.40 -14.68 6.57
C GLY A 59 -21.25 -15.70 5.43
N GLY A 60 -20.03 -16.18 5.15
CA GLY A 60 -19.74 -17.12 4.08
C GLY A 60 -19.69 -16.48 2.69
N GLY A 61 -19.69 -17.31 1.65
CA GLY A 61 -19.50 -16.89 0.26
C GLY A 61 -18.19 -17.42 -0.33
N PRO A 62 -18.01 -17.32 -1.66
CA PRO A 62 -16.75 -17.68 -2.30
C PRO A 62 -15.64 -16.66 -1.97
N GLY A 63 -14.40 -17.09 -2.12
CA GLY A 63 -13.23 -16.22 -1.97
C GLY A 63 -12.77 -16.03 -0.53
N MET A 64 -11.80 -15.13 -0.37
CA MET A 64 -11.13 -14.84 0.90
C MET A 64 -11.03 -13.32 1.10
N VAL A 65 -10.87 -12.86 2.33
CA VAL A 65 -10.70 -11.43 2.67
C VAL A 65 -9.40 -11.27 3.44
N MET A 66 -8.65 -10.20 3.16
CA MET A 66 -7.43 -9.90 3.90
C MET A 66 -7.73 -9.61 5.37
N ARG A 67 -6.97 -10.24 6.26
CA ARG A 67 -7.16 -10.21 7.71
C ARG A 67 -6.83 -8.85 8.33
N ALA A 68 -7.76 -8.34 9.13
CA ALA A 68 -7.61 -7.05 9.81
C ALA A 68 -6.43 -6.99 10.79
N ASP A 69 -6.15 -8.08 11.53
CA ASP A 69 -5.08 -8.12 12.53
C ASP A 69 -3.67 -8.05 11.92
N ILE A 70 -3.53 -8.58 10.70
CA ILE A 70 -2.27 -8.54 9.93
C ILE A 70 -2.13 -7.18 9.25
N LEU A 71 -3.18 -6.71 8.58
CA LEU A 71 -3.17 -5.41 7.92
C LEU A 71 -2.95 -4.26 8.90
N GLY A 72 -3.55 -4.31 10.09
CA GLY A 72 -3.34 -3.29 11.13
C GLY A 72 -1.85 -3.15 11.48
N LYS A 73 -1.17 -4.26 11.77
CA LYS A 73 0.27 -4.26 12.08
C LYS A 73 1.13 -3.75 10.91
N ALA A 74 0.79 -4.15 9.69
CA ALA A 74 1.49 -3.70 8.48
C ALA A 74 1.33 -2.19 8.26
N ILE A 75 0.12 -1.66 8.48
CA ILE A 75 -0.20 -0.23 8.40
C ILE A 75 0.53 0.55 9.48
N ASP A 76 0.57 0.06 10.71
CA ASP A 76 1.29 0.71 11.81
C ASP A 76 2.80 0.79 11.53
N ALA A 77 3.39 -0.30 11.01
CA ALA A 77 4.79 -0.31 10.59
C ALA A 77 5.06 0.64 9.42
N ALA A 78 4.16 0.69 8.44
CA ALA A 78 4.26 1.62 7.31
C ALA A 78 4.21 3.09 7.78
N ARG A 79 3.28 3.41 8.68
CA ARG A 79 3.13 4.75 9.27
C ARG A 79 4.36 5.21 10.05
N ALA A 80 5.05 4.29 10.73
CA ALA A 80 6.29 4.62 11.44
C ALA A 80 7.44 5.04 10.51
N ASP A 81 7.42 4.60 9.25
CA ASP A 81 8.41 4.95 8.20
C ASP A 81 7.90 6.03 7.22
N ALA A 82 6.65 6.48 7.39
CA ALA A 82 6.01 7.51 6.56
C ALA A 82 6.03 8.89 7.23
N LYS A 83 5.98 9.95 6.41
CA LYS A 83 5.78 11.31 6.92
C LYS A 83 4.31 11.53 7.29
N PRO A 84 3.99 12.33 8.32
CA PRO A 84 2.60 12.60 8.72
C PRO A 84 1.71 13.15 7.60
N GLU A 85 2.29 13.82 6.61
CA GLU A 85 1.59 14.40 5.46
C GLU A 85 1.24 13.37 4.39
N TRP A 86 1.88 12.20 4.39
CA TRP A 86 1.65 11.18 3.38
C TRP A 86 0.26 10.58 3.56
N PRO A 87 -0.61 10.65 2.53
CA PRO A 87 -1.87 9.95 2.60
C PRO A 87 -1.62 8.44 2.61
N LEU A 88 -2.33 7.72 3.47
CA LEU A 88 -2.53 6.29 3.35
C LEU A 88 -3.74 6.06 2.44
N VAL A 89 -3.59 5.24 1.41
CA VAL A 89 -4.63 5.04 0.39
C VAL A 89 -4.80 3.57 0.09
N TYR A 90 -6.03 3.08 0.19
CA TYR A 90 -6.41 1.76 -0.32
C TYR A 90 -6.84 1.84 -1.79
N MET A 91 -6.17 1.08 -2.67
CA MET A 91 -6.57 0.97 -4.08
C MET A 91 -7.78 0.05 -4.22
N SER A 92 -8.95 0.63 -4.50
CA SER A 92 -10.22 -0.10 -4.66
C SER A 92 -11.08 0.50 -5.77
N PRO A 93 -11.85 -0.32 -6.52
CA PRO A 93 -12.89 0.16 -7.43
C PRO A 93 -13.99 0.99 -6.76
N ARG A 94 -14.18 0.82 -5.44
CA ARG A 94 -15.14 1.61 -4.63
C ARG A 94 -14.62 3.01 -4.29
N GLY A 95 -13.31 3.25 -4.47
CA GLY A 95 -12.65 4.48 -4.06
C GLY A 95 -12.92 5.67 -4.98
N LYS A 96 -12.44 6.85 -4.55
CA LYS A 96 -12.44 8.05 -5.39
C LYS A 96 -11.59 7.80 -6.64
N ARG A 97 -12.10 8.21 -7.81
CA ARG A 97 -11.33 8.16 -9.06
C ARG A 97 -10.05 8.98 -8.92
N PHE A 98 -8.90 8.36 -9.19
CA PHE A 98 -7.63 9.06 -9.25
C PHE A 98 -7.59 10.01 -10.45
N ASP A 99 -7.13 11.24 -10.22
CA ASP A 99 -7.02 12.28 -11.23
C ASP A 99 -5.76 13.13 -11.00
N GLN A 100 -5.54 14.12 -11.87
CA GLN A 100 -4.37 14.99 -11.79
C GLN A 100 -4.33 15.83 -10.50
N PHE A 101 -5.49 16.11 -9.91
CA PHE A 101 -5.57 16.84 -8.64
C PHE A 101 -5.01 15.99 -7.50
N GLU A 102 -5.43 14.72 -7.40
CA GLU A 102 -4.86 13.79 -6.41
C GLU A 102 -3.36 13.56 -6.63
N ALA A 103 -2.91 13.39 -7.88
CA ALA A 103 -1.48 13.26 -8.19
C ALA A 103 -0.66 14.45 -7.66
N THR A 104 -1.15 15.67 -7.88
CA THR A 104 -0.50 16.90 -7.40
C THR A 104 -0.54 16.98 -5.87
N ARG A 105 -1.65 16.57 -5.25
CA ARG A 105 -1.79 16.54 -3.79
C ARG A 105 -0.77 15.60 -3.15
N TRP A 106 -0.61 14.39 -3.68
CA TRP A 106 0.37 13.41 -3.18
C TRP A 106 1.80 13.89 -3.39
N GLN A 107 2.08 14.51 -4.54
CA GLN A 107 3.40 15.12 -4.79
C GLN A 107 3.72 16.22 -3.78
N LYS A 108 2.77 17.10 -3.46
CA LYS A 108 2.96 18.16 -2.45
C LYS A 108 3.16 17.63 -1.03
N ALA A 109 2.58 16.47 -0.71
CA ALA A 109 2.84 15.76 0.53
C ALA A 109 4.25 15.11 0.57
N GLY A 110 4.94 15.04 -0.57
CA GLY A 110 6.26 14.42 -0.70
C GLY A 110 6.22 12.89 -0.73
N GLY A 111 5.04 12.27 -0.85
CA GLY A 111 4.90 10.82 -0.88
C GLY A 111 3.49 10.32 -0.65
N VAL A 112 3.34 9.00 -0.63
CA VAL A 112 2.08 8.28 -0.41
C VAL A 112 2.37 6.88 0.13
N THR A 113 1.54 6.41 1.05
CA THR A 113 1.50 5.00 1.46
C THR A 113 0.29 4.34 0.79
N ILE A 114 0.51 3.26 0.03
CA ILE A 114 -0.54 2.59 -0.75
C ILE A 114 -0.72 1.17 -0.23
N LEU A 115 -1.94 0.83 0.17
CA LEU A 115 -2.36 -0.54 0.46
C LEU A 115 -2.82 -1.23 -0.83
N CYS A 116 -2.08 -2.25 -1.25
CA CYS A 116 -2.43 -3.10 -2.38
C CYS A 116 -3.28 -4.29 -1.92
N GLY A 117 -4.61 -4.15 -2.02
CA GLY A 117 -5.54 -5.22 -1.69
C GLY A 117 -5.42 -6.44 -2.62
N ARG A 118 -5.87 -7.59 -2.11
CA ARG A 118 -5.96 -8.88 -2.82
C ARG A 118 -7.24 -9.60 -2.42
N PHE A 119 -7.47 -10.77 -3.03
CA PHE A 119 -8.66 -11.59 -2.81
C PHE A 119 -9.95 -10.81 -3.09
N GLU A 120 -11.00 -10.98 -2.28
CA GLU A 120 -12.26 -10.22 -2.39
C GLU A 120 -12.16 -8.81 -1.77
N GLY A 121 -11.01 -8.48 -1.15
CA GLY A 121 -10.74 -7.17 -0.58
C GLY A 121 -10.15 -7.24 0.82
N VAL A 122 -10.36 -6.17 1.58
CA VAL A 122 -9.89 -6.01 2.95
C VAL A 122 -11.08 -5.92 3.89
N ASP A 123 -10.91 -6.35 5.12
CA ASP A 123 -11.93 -6.21 6.16
C ASP A 123 -12.29 -4.72 6.38
N ASP A 124 -13.59 -4.39 6.39
CA ASP A 124 -14.06 -3.01 6.50
C ASP A 124 -13.60 -2.32 7.81
N ARG A 125 -13.28 -3.06 8.88
CA ARG A 125 -12.71 -2.47 10.11
C ARG A 125 -11.36 -1.79 9.87
N VAL A 126 -10.61 -2.26 8.87
CA VAL A 126 -9.37 -1.59 8.44
C VAL A 126 -9.69 -0.25 7.78
N LEU A 127 -10.78 -0.16 7.01
CA LEU A 127 -11.18 1.05 6.29
C LEU A 127 -11.82 2.11 7.21
N GLU A 128 -12.53 1.66 8.24
CA GLU A 128 -13.12 2.55 9.25
C GLU A 128 -12.10 3.02 10.29
N ALA A 129 -10.89 2.45 10.29
CA ALA A 129 -9.83 2.89 11.20
C ALA A 129 -9.39 4.32 10.86
N PRO A 130 -9.14 5.19 11.87
CA PRO A 130 -8.72 6.56 11.62
C PRO A 130 -7.49 6.64 10.71
N GLY A 131 -7.63 7.38 9.61
CA GLY A 131 -6.56 7.69 8.68
C GLY A 131 -6.22 6.59 7.66
N VAL A 132 -7.16 5.68 7.38
CA VAL A 132 -7.13 4.77 6.21
C VAL A 132 -8.03 5.34 5.10
#